data_AF-B2AZI7-F1
#
_entry.id   AF-B2AZI7-F1
#
_cell.length_a   1.000
_cell.length_b   1.000
_cell.length_c   1.000
_cell.angle_alpha   90.00
_cell.angle_beta   90.00
_cell.angle_gamma   90.00
#
_symmetry.space_group_name_H-M   'P 1'
#
loop_
_entity.id
_entity.type
_entity.pdbx_description
1 polymer ?
#
loop_
_entity_poly.entity_id
_entity_poly.type
_entity_poly.pdbx_seq_one_letter_code
_entity_poly.pdbx_strand_id
1 'polypeptide(L)'
;MMRKSENMPRQMPPPSTLPGLVRMTKMTSIHRQTTTYPRSNHPNPNQKNVLSAPPPPALSNAANHHPPSALAYLDLLNEDIVSTSTKFLPPPPSFPPLSDSQHGLAYWTETEKILLFESLSRLGPSNPLAISQRLKTKSELEVSAYISLLKSSAGGSDPIPVSDIPSAVELSPALCLALEDASDAVATKQLTHERTLESNKWGPAHWLITPQNIEEIERDPDPKMLFHPLFRLRTWLKLSERVFMNSRVEDYNYRTFLPEKGQKPGIRATALEDFYSLVVSLTRRLVATSIFMAEERIDQKRKSAYPEISRRVWKGDVKAALLAVNMPSPARREREKFWGEAARRLRLNVVDDSAQDEKVRMGWDQVEEVLGVRTTGG
;
A
#
# COMPACT_ATOMS: atom_id res chain seq x y z
N MET A 1 64.13 38.73 -35.37
CA MET A 1 62.78 39.33 -35.22
C MET A 1 61.77 38.36 -35.83
N MET A 2 60.79 37.92 -35.02
CA MET A 2 59.50 37.30 -35.40
C MET A 2 59.40 36.25 -36.54
N ARG A 3 58.79 35.11 -36.15
CA ARG A 3 57.75 34.31 -36.87
C ARG A 3 58.25 33.38 -38.00
N LYS A 4 57.71 32.17 -38.22
CA LYS A 4 56.36 31.62 -37.96
C LYS A 4 56.35 30.07 -38.11
N SER A 5 55.56 29.39 -37.25
CA SER A 5 54.64 28.23 -37.44
C SER A 5 55.06 27.01 -38.31
N GLU A 6 54.77 25.74 -38.01
CA GLU A 6 53.63 25.14 -37.30
C GLU A 6 53.90 23.63 -37.04
N ASN A 7 53.16 23.04 -36.09
CA ASN A 7 53.36 21.71 -35.52
C ASN A 7 52.13 20.80 -35.81
N MET A 8 52.36 19.53 -36.18
CA MET A 8 51.38 18.43 -36.01
C MET A 8 52.08 17.05 -36.06
N PRO A 9 51.70 16.05 -35.21
CA PRO A 9 52.34 14.73 -35.17
C PRO A 9 51.61 13.67 -36.02
N ARG A 10 52.38 12.70 -36.54
CA ARG A 10 51.92 11.59 -37.38
C ARG A 10 51.58 10.32 -36.60
N GLN A 11 50.61 9.62 -37.18
CA GLN A 11 49.92 8.37 -36.84
C GLN A 11 50.81 7.11 -36.82
N MET A 12 50.33 6.06 -36.14
CA MET A 12 50.66 4.65 -36.40
C MET A 12 49.35 3.80 -36.46
N PRO A 13 49.27 2.74 -37.30
CA PRO A 13 48.03 2.02 -37.66
C PRO A 13 47.93 0.57 -37.06
N PRO A 14 46.86 -0.23 -37.37
CA PRO A 14 46.25 -1.30 -36.52
C PRO A 14 46.41 -2.74 -37.12
N PRO A 15 45.46 -3.73 -37.11
CA PRO A 15 44.53 -4.33 -36.11
C PRO A 15 44.63 -5.90 -36.02
N SER A 16 43.92 -6.57 -35.09
CA SER A 16 43.37 -7.97 -35.16
C SER A 16 42.86 -8.43 -33.77
N THR A 17 41.89 -9.33 -33.50
CA THR A 17 40.71 -9.94 -34.17
C THR A 17 39.89 -10.61 -33.04
N LEU A 18 38.56 -10.68 -33.22
CA LEU A 18 37.45 -11.23 -32.38
C LEU A 18 37.63 -12.71 -31.92
N PRO A 19 36.85 -13.25 -30.92
CA PRO A 19 35.48 -13.77 -31.18
C PRO A 19 34.48 -13.73 -29.98
N GLY A 20 33.18 -13.95 -30.25
CA GLY A 20 32.37 -14.82 -29.38
C GLY A 20 31.14 -14.25 -28.65
N LEU A 21 30.01 -14.22 -29.36
CA LEU A 21 28.62 -14.39 -28.94
C LEU A 21 28.37 -15.17 -27.62
N VAL A 22 27.60 -14.64 -26.64
CA VAL A 22 26.52 -15.39 -25.93
C VAL A 22 25.45 -14.43 -25.41
N ARG A 23 24.25 -14.55 -25.99
CA ARG A 23 22.98 -14.01 -25.49
C ARG A 23 22.52 -14.94 -24.37
N MET A 24 22.58 -14.52 -23.09
CA MET A 24 22.02 -15.30 -21.99
C MET A 24 20.62 -14.81 -21.63
N THR A 25 19.63 -15.50 -22.19
CA THR A 25 18.31 -15.71 -21.59
C THR A 25 18.50 -16.35 -20.22
N LYS A 26 17.93 -15.77 -19.16
CA LYS A 26 17.77 -16.48 -17.87
C LYS A 26 16.29 -16.66 -17.58
N MET A 27 15.87 -17.92 -17.74
CA MET A 27 14.73 -18.52 -17.08
C MET A 27 14.83 -18.28 -15.56
N THR A 28 13.82 -17.64 -14.99
CA THR A 28 13.51 -17.77 -13.56
C THR A 28 12.34 -18.73 -13.44
N SER A 29 12.67 -20.02 -13.38
CA SER A 29 11.74 -21.03 -12.88
C SER A 29 11.66 -20.86 -11.36
N ILE A 30 10.59 -20.23 -10.88
CA ILE A 30 10.25 -20.23 -9.46
C ILE A 30 9.31 -21.41 -9.26
N HIS A 31 9.85 -22.51 -8.78
CA HIS A 31 9.08 -23.64 -8.29
C HIS A 31 8.62 -23.31 -6.87
N ARG A 32 7.34 -22.92 -6.68
CA ARG A 32 6.75 -22.79 -5.34
C ARG A 32 5.58 -23.75 -5.18
N GLN A 33 5.72 -24.60 -4.19
CA GLN A 33 4.81 -25.67 -3.82
C GLN A 33 3.49 -25.11 -3.31
N THR A 34 2.39 -25.70 -3.79
CA THR A 34 1.02 -25.43 -3.37
C THR A 34 0.82 -25.78 -1.91
N THR A 35 0.43 -24.80 -1.09
CA THR A 35 0.02 -25.04 0.30
C THR A 35 -1.50 -25.12 0.36
N THR A 36 -2.01 -26.33 0.54
CA THR A 36 -3.41 -26.65 0.82
C THR A 36 -3.80 -26.22 2.24
N TYR A 37 -4.85 -25.41 2.38
CA TYR A 37 -5.47 -25.09 3.68
C TYR A 37 -6.59 -26.09 4.01
N PRO A 38 -6.71 -26.57 5.26
CA PRO A 38 -7.80 -27.43 5.67
C PRO A 38 -9.09 -26.64 5.99
N ARG A 39 -10.20 -27.24 5.55
CA ARG A 39 -11.60 -26.85 5.66
C ARG A 39 -12.06 -26.87 7.13
N SER A 40 -12.67 -25.79 7.65
CA SER A 40 -13.34 -25.78 8.96
C SER A 40 -14.81 -25.42 8.87
N ASN A 41 -15.61 -26.17 9.62
CA ASN A 41 -17.07 -26.28 9.64
C ASN A 41 -17.85 -25.01 10.04
N HIS A 42 -19.04 -24.86 9.47
CA HIS A 42 -20.09 -23.94 9.92
C HIS A 42 -20.67 -24.33 11.29
N PRO A 43 -21.18 -23.34 12.05
CA PRO A 43 -22.52 -23.48 12.63
C PRO A 43 -23.45 -22.26 12.43
N ASN A 44 -24.72 -22.52 12.76
CA ASN A 44 -26.01 -21.89 12.44
C ASN A 44 -26.22 -20.37 12.69
N PRO A 45 -27.23 -19.75 12.04
CA PRO A 45 -27.51 -18.32 12.06
C PRO A 45 -28.50 -17.95 13.18
N ASN A 46 -28.12 -17.01 14.03
CA ASN A 46 -29.05 -16.10 14.69
C ASN A 46 -28.24 -15.07 15.47
N GLN A 47 -27.96 -13.93 14.85
CA GLN A 47 -27.78 -12.66 15.53
C GLN A 47 -27.86 -11.52 14.51
N LYS A 48 -28.98 -10.79 14.55
CA LYS A 48 -29.11 -9.48 13.94
C LYS A 48 -28.23 -8.52 14.76
N ASN A 49 -27.23 -7.91 14.12
CA ASN A 49 -26.70 -6.62 14.56
C ASN A 49 -26.21 -5.84 13.35
N VAL A 50 -26.91 -4.74 13.10
CA VAL A 50 -26.50 -3.64 12.21
C VAL A 50 -25.42 -2.87 12.93
N LEU A 51 -24.23 -2.68 12.33
CA LEU A 51 -23.34 -1.54 12.56
C LEU A 51 -22.12 -1.57 11.59
N SER A 52 -22.20 -0.66 10.61
CA SER A 52 -21.12 0.01 9.83
C SER A 52 -19.85 -0.77 9.46
N ALA A 53 -19.70 -1.11 8.18
CA ALA A 53 -18.41 -1.46 7.60
C ALA A 53 -17.52 -0.20 7.39
N PRO A 54 -16.19 -0.27 7.62
CA PRO A 54 -15.26 0.79 7.26
C PRO A 54 -15.14 0.91 5.72
N PRO A 55 -14.73 2.08 5.19
CA PRO A 55 -14.65 2.27 3.74
C PRO A 55 -13.62 1.32 3.12
N PRO A 56 -13.87 0.77 1.92
CA PRO A 56 -12.90 -0.09 1.25
C PRO A 56 -11.66 0.72 0.83
N PRO A 57 -10.47 0.11 0.87
CA PRO A 57 -9.26 0.74 0.35
C PRO A 57 -9.35 0.83 -1.18
N ALA A 58 -8.88 1.95 -1.71
CA ALA A 58 -8.77 2.19 -3.14
C ALA A 58 -7.93 1.09 -3.80
N LEU A 59 -8.57 0.32 -4.68
CA LEU A 59 -7.89 -0.54 -5.63
C LEU A 59 -7.90 0.16 -6.98
N SER A 60 -6.71 0.55 -7.41
CA SER A 60 -6.45 1.02 -8.77
C SER A 60 -6.14 -0.15 -9.70
N ASN A 61 -6.26 0.13 -11.00
CA ASN A 61 -5.58 -0.46 -12.17
C ASN A 61 -6.49 -1.31 -13.08
N ALA A 62 -6.44 -1.23 -14.41
CA ALA A 62 -5.74 -0.36 -15.35
C ALA A 62 -6.28 -0.64 -16.76
N ALA A 63 -6.42 0.38 -17.58
CA ALA A 63 -6.20 0.33 -19.03
C ALA A 63 -5.58 1.67 -19.43
N ASN A 64 -4.70 1.67 -20.44
CA ASN A 64 -3.86 2.80 -20.86
C ASN A 64 -4.62 4.11 -21.11
N HIS A 65 -4.93 4.82 -20.05
CA HIS A 65 -5.29 6.22 -20.04
C HIS A 65 -4.27 6.88 -19.13
N HIS A 66 -3.74 8.04 -19.55
CA HIS A 66 -3.17 8.99 -18.59
C HIS A 66 -4.00 8.92 -17.32
N PRO A 67 -3.42 8.80 -16.10
CA PRO A 67 -4.25 8.88 -14.91
C PRO A 67 -5.06 10.15 -15.09
N PRO A 68 -6.40 10.06 -15.18
CA PRO A 68 -7.19 11.26 -15.20
C PRO A 68 -6.67 12.04 -14.00
N SER A 69 -6.41 13.34 -14.18
CA SER A 69 -6.15 14.21 -13.03
C SER A 69 -7.14 13.84 -11.93
N ALA A 70 -6.81 14.03 -10.65
CA ALA A 70 -7.76 13.71 -9.57
C ALA A 70 -9.19 14.23 -9.87
N LEU A 71 -9.28 15.32 -10.64
CA LEU A 71 -10.48 15.82 -11.32
C LEU A 71 -11.21 14.82 -12.22
N ALA A 72 -10.58 14.24 -13.24
CA ALA A 72 -11.26 13.35 -14.19
C ALA A 72 -11.62 11.98 -13.60
N TYR A 73 -10.96 11.53 -12.52
CA TYR A 73 -11.45 10.40 -11.73
C TYR A 73 -12.71 10.78 -10.95
N LEU A 74 -12.72 11.97 -10.33
CA LEU A 74 -13.91 12.48 -9.66
C LEU A 74 -15.06 12.69 -10.64
N ASP A 75 -14.80 13.08 -11.89
CA ASP A 75 -15.83 13.23 -12.93
C ASP A 75 -16.48 11.88 -13.26
N LEU A 76 -15.68 10.83 -13.49
CA LEU A 76 -16.20 9.46 -13.70
C LEU A 76 -16.96 8.94 -12.48
N LEU A 77 -16.43 9.16 -11.28
CA LEU A 77 -17.10 8.75 -10.04
C LEU A 77 -18.43 9.47 -9.86
N ASN A 78 -18.48 10.77 -10.14
CA ASN A 78 -19.69 11.57 -10.07
C ASN A 78 -20.71 11.11 -11.12
N GLU A 79 -20.27 10.76 -12.32
CA GLU A 79 -21.11 10.15 -13.36
C GLU A 79 -21.73 8.83 -12.87
N ASP A 80 -20.94 7.97 -12.22
CA ASP A 80 -21.42 6.71 -11.65
C ASP A 80 -22.39 6.92 -10.47
N ILE A 81 -22.15 7.91 -9.62
CA ILE A 81 -23.07 8.28 -8.52
C ILE A 81 -24.40 8.78 -9.09
N VAL A 82 -24.36 9.62 -10.12
CA VAL A 82 -25.56 10.14 -10.79
C VAL A 82 -26.29 9.02 -11.52
N SER A 83 -25.61 8.15 -12.25
CA SER A 83 -26.22 7.04 -12.99
C SER A 83 -26.83 5.99 -12.06
N THR A 84 -26.23 5.77 -10.89
CA THR A 84 -26.74 4.87 -9.85
C THR A 84 -27.96 5.47 -9.16
N SER A 85 -27.92 6.76 -8.81
CA SER A 85 -29.04 7.44 -8.15
C SER A 85 -30.26 7.60 -9.06
N THR A 86 -30.05 7.98 -10.32
CA THR A 86 -31.10 8.07 -11.34
C THR A 86 -31.58 6.70 -11.80
N LYS A 87 -30.85 5.63 -11.45
CA LYS A 87 -31.03 4.29 -12.01
C LYS A 87 -31.15 4.40 -13.52
N PHE A 88 -30.21 5.05 -14.19
CA PHE A 88 -30.19 5.15 -15.64
C PHE A 88 -28.74 5.30 -16.08
N LEU A 89 -28.29 4.44 -16.99
CA LEU A 89 -26.99 4.58 -17.64
C LEU A 89 -27.25 5.03 -19.09
N PRO A 90 -26.89 6.27 -19.46
CA PRO A 90 -26.99 6.69 -20.85
C PRO A 90 -26.06 5.83 -21.72
N PRO A 91 -26.43 5.56 -22.99
CA PRO A 91 -25.55 4.87 -23.90
C PRO A 91 -24.28 5.72 -24.12
N PRO A 92 -23.11 5.08 -24.28
CA PRO A 92 -21.87 5.82 -24.50
C PRO A 92 -21.96 6.62 -25.81
N PRO A 93 -21.24 7.76 -25.93
CA PRO A 93 -21.29 8.62 -27.12
C PRO A 93 -20.83 7.92 -28.41
N SER A 94 -20.14 6.78 -28.30
CA SER A 94 -19.76 5.92 -29.42
C SER A 94 -20.86 4.97 -29.89
N PHE A 95 -21.99 4.89 -29.18
CA PHE A 95 -23.09 4.00 -29.53
C PHE A 95 -23.90 4.60 -30.69
N PRO A 96 -24.14 3.86 -31.79
CA PRO A 96 -24.91 4.37 -32.91
C PRO A 96 -26.38 4.60 -32.49
N PRO A 97 -27.04 5.66 -33.01
CA PRO A 97 -28.44 5.91 -32.70
C PRO A 97 -29.30 4.71 -33.13
N LEU A 98 -30.26 4.33 -32.29
CA LEU A 98 -31.12 3.19 -32.55
C LEU A 98 -32.29 3.66 -33.42
N SER A 99 -32.49 3.05 -34.59
CA SER A 99 -33.63 3.39 -35.44
C SER A 99 -34.95 2.96 -34.78
N ASP A 100 -36.04 3.69 -34.99
CA ASP A 100 -37.38 3.26 -34.59
C ASP A 100 -37.76 1.95 -35.30
N SER A 101 -38.54 1.08 -34.64
CA SER A 101 -39.05 -0.13 -35.31
C SER A 101 -40.45 -0.50 -34.87
N GLN A 102 -41.19 -1.12 -35.78
CA GLN A 102 -42.46 -1.73 -35.48
C GLN A 102 -42.29 -3.24 -35.32
N HIS A 103 -42.72 -3.78 -34.18
CA HIS A 103 -42.70 -5.20 -33.88
C HIS A 103 -44.12 -5.67 -33.59
N GLY A 104 -44.70 -6.42 -34.53
CA GLY A 104 -46.11 -6.78 -34.48
C GLY A 104 -46.99 -5.53 -34.47
N LEU A 105 -47.81 -5.38 -33.43
CA LEU A 105 -48.71 -4.23 -33.23
C LEU A 105 -48.08 -3.10 -32.39
N ALA A 106 -46.89 -3.31 -31.83
CA ALA A 106 -46.22 -2.35 -30.96
C ALA A 106 -45.14 -1.56 -31.72
N TYR A 107 -45.20 -0.24 -31.63
CA TYR A 107 -44.17 0.66 -32.14
C TYR A 107 -43.13 0.95 -31.05
N TRP A 108 -41.85 0.77 -31.36
CA TRP A 108 -40.72 0.98 -30.45
C TRP A 108 -39.90 2.17 -30.94
N THR A 109 -39.89 3.23 -30.14
CA THR A 109 -39.05 4.40 -30.40
C THR A 109 -37.59 4.15 -29.98
N GLU A 110 -36.67 4.95 -30.49
CA GLU A 110 -35.27 4.98 -30.08
C GLU A 110 -35.14 5.06 -28.54
N THR A 111 -35.86 5.99 -27.93
CA THR A 111 -35.82 6.23 -26.48
C THR A 111 -36.31 5.02 -25.68
N GLU A 112 -37.37 4.35 -26.14
CA GLU A 112 -37.89 3.14 -25.51
C GLU A 112 -36.92 1.97 -25.63
N LYS A 113 -36.20 1.86 -26.75
CA LYS A 113 -35.18 0.82 -26.93
C LYS A 113 -33.97 1.05 -26.03
N ILE A 114 -33.51 2.30 -25.90
CA ILE A 114 -32.41 2.65 -24.98
C ILE A 114 -32.80 2.24 -23.55
N LEU A 115 -34.02 2.60 -23.12
CA LEU A 115 -34.52 2.21 -21.79
C LEU A 115 -34.68 0.70 -21.64
N LEU A 116 -35.09 -0.01 -22.69
CA LEU A 116 -35.20 -1.46 -22.69
C LEU A 116 -33.82 -2.12 -22.50
N PHE A 117 -32.81 -1.73 -23.28
CA PHE A 117 -31.46 -2.30 -23.18
C PHE A 117 -30.78 -1.97 -21.85
N GLU A 118 -30.99 -0.76 -21.33
CA GLU A 118 -30.53 -0.36 -20.00
C GLU A 118 -31.23 -1.19 -18.90
N SER A 119 -32.54 -1.40 -19.02
CA SER A 119 -33.29 -2.21 -18.06
C SER A 119 -32.87 -3.68 -18.11
N LEU A 120 -32.58 -4.21 -19.30
CA LEU A 120 -32.07 -5.55 -19.50
C LEU A 120 -30.70 -5.77 -18.88
N SER A 121 -29.79 -4.78 -18.96
CA SER A 121 -28.46 -4.90 -18.36
C SER A 121 -28.49 -4.95 -16.83
N ARG A 122 -29.49 -4.32 -16.19
CA ARG A 122 -29.64 -4.31 -14.73
C ARG A 122 -30.50 -5.43 -14.16
N LEU A 123 -31.65 -5.71 -14.79
CA LEU A 123 -32.66 -6.63 -14.26
C LEU A 123 -32.54 -8.04 -14.84
N GLY A 124 -31.82 -8.19 -15.96
CA GLY A 124 -31.71 -9.43 -16.70
C GLY A 124 -32.99 -9.77 -17.50
N PRO A 125 -32.91 -10.78 -18.38
CA PRO A 125 -34.00 -11.13 -19.30
C PRO A 125 -35.18 -11.86 -18.64
N SER A 126 -35.07 -12.25 -17.36
CA SER A 126 -36.04 -13.09 -16.65
C SER A 126 -37.18 -12.32 -15.99
N ASN A 127 -37.16 -10.99 -15.99
CA ASN A 127 -38.15 -10.16 -15.29
C ASN A 127 -38.81 -9.11 -16.22
N PRO A 128 -39.67 -9.54 -17.16
CA PRO A 128 -40.33 -8.64 -18.10
C PRO A 128 -41.29 -7.66 -17.40
N LEU A 129 -41.84 -8.02 -16.24
CA LEU A 129 -42.70 -7.16 -15.42
C LEU A 129 -41.92 -5.98 -14.83
N ALA A 130 -40.73 -6.21 -14.27
CA ALA A 130 -39.92 -5.11 -13.74
C ALA A 130 -39.41 -4.18 -14.86
N ILE A 131 -39.13 -4.74 -16.04
CA ILE A 131 -38.73 -3.99 -17.22
C ILE A 131 -39.90 -3.13 -17.75
N SER A 132 -41.12 -3.68 -17.81
CA SER A 132 -42.30 -2.92 -18.24
C SER A 132 -42.65 -1.78 -17.28
N GLN A 133 -42.53 -1.99 -15.97
CA GLN A 133 -42.70 -0.94 -14.95
C GLN A 133 -41.71 0.21 -15.09
N ARG A 134 -40.51 -0.07 -15.62
CA ARG A 134 -39.45 0.92 -15.83
C ARG A 134 -39.64 1.70 -17.13
N LEU A 135 -40.09 1.02 -18.19
CA LEU A 135 -40.48 1.63 -19.46
C LEU A 135 -41.73 2.49 -19.34
N LYS A 136 -42.72 2.07 -18.54
CA LYS A 136 -44.05 2.68 -18.34
C LYS A 136 -44.94 2.81 -19.59
N THR A 137 -44.39 2.67 -20.79
CA THR A 137 -45.10 2.83 -22.06
C THR A 137 -45.48 1.51 -22.73
N LYS A 138 -44.87 0.39 -22.32
CA LYS A 138 -45.05 -0.93 -22.92
C LYS A 138 -45.54 -1.94 -21.89
N SER A 139 -46.42 -2.83 -22.32
CA SER A 139 -46.95 -3.93 -21.52
C SER A 139 -45.92 -5.06 -21.34
N GLU A 140 -46.13 -5.91 -20.33
CA GLU A 140 -45.28 -7.09 -20.09
C GLU A 140 -45.23 -8.03 -21.30
N LEU A 141 -46.35 -8.17 -22.02
CA LEU A 141 -46.44 -9.00 -23.22
C LEU A 141 -45.63 -8.42 -24.39
N GLU A 142 -45.63 -7.11 -24.58
CA GLU A 142 -44.82 -6.45 -25.62
C GLU A 142 -43.32 -6.54 -25.32
N VAL A 143 -42.94 -6.37 -24.05
CA VAL A 143 -41.55 -6.51 -23.59
C VAL A 143 -41.06 -7.95 -23.77
N SER A 144 -41.85 -8.94 -23.37
CA SER A 144 -41.50 -10.36 -23.51
C SER A 144 -41.43 -10.81 -24.98
N ALA A 145 -42.31 -10.29 -25.84
CA ALA A 145 -42.24 -10.51 -27.28
C ALA A 145 -40.94 -9.92 -27.88
N TYR A 146 -40.54 -8.71 -27.46
CA TYR A 146 -39.29 -8.10 -27.92
C TYR A 146 -38.05 -8.87 -27.43
N ILE A 147 -38.03 -9.32 -26.17
CA ILE A 147 -36.93 -10.15 -25.63
C ILE A 147 -36.84 -11.48 -26.40
N SER A 148 -37.97 -12.08 -26.74
CA SER A 148 -38.01 -13.32 -27.52
C SER A 148 -37.46 -13.10 -28.94
N LEU A 149 -37.78 -11.95 -29.56
CA LEU A 149 -37.20 -11.53 -30.82
C LEU A 149 -35.68 -11.40 -30.72
N LEU A 150 -35.17 -10.71 -29.70
CA LEU A 150 -33.73 -10.56 -29.45
C LEU A 150 -33.03 -11.92 -29.30
N LYS A 151 -33.63 -12.85 -28.58
CA LYS A 151 -33.11 -14.21 -28.42
C LYS A 151 -33.09 -14.98 -29.74
N SER A 152 -34.13 -14.82 -30.56
CA SER A 152 -34.22 -15.46 -31.87
C SER A 152 -33.25 -14.87 -32.92
N SER A 153 -32.93 -13.57 -32.81
CA SER A 153 -32.01 -12.88 -33.72
C SER A 153 -30.54 -13.02 -33.32
N ALA A 154 -30.25 -13.32 -32.05
CA ALA A 154 -28.91 -13.61 -31.55
C ALA A 154 -28.36 -15.00 -31.95
N GLY A 155 -28.96 -15.64 -32.97
CA GLY A 155 -28.63 -16.98 -33.41
C GLY A 155 -27.13 -17.21 -33.60
N GLY A 156 -26.52 -17.97 -32.69
CA GLY A 156 -25.17 -18.50 -32.85
C GLY A 156 -24.26 -18.46 -31.62
N SER A 157 -24.60 -17.72 -30.56
CA SER A 157 -23.83 -17.77 -29.31
C SER A 157 -24.80 -17.82 -28.14
N ASP A 158 -25.02 -19.02 -27.60
CA ASP A 158 -25.61 -19.12 -26.26
C ASP A 158 -24.71 -18.29 -25.32
N PRO A 159 -25.22 -17.21 -24.70
CA PRO A 159 -24.45 -16.49 -23.71
C PRO A 159 -24.19 -17.48 -22.57
N ILE A 160 -22.91 -17.81 -22.34
CA ILE A 160 -22.49 -18.68 -21.26
C ILE A 160 -23.16 -18.15 -19.98
N PRO A 161 -24.16 -18.85 -19.42
CA PRO A 161 -24.86 -18.33 -18.26
C PRO A 161 -23.83 -18.21 -17.14
N VAL A 162 -23.99 -17.22 -16.27
CA VAL A 162 -23.06 -17.02 -15.14
C VAL A 162 -22.98 -18.25 -14.22
N SER A 163 -23.98 -19.16 -14.30
CA SER A 163 -23.95 -20.49 -13.69
C SER A 163 -22.93 -21.45 -14.29
N ASP A 164 -22.57 -21.28 -15.56
CA ASP A 164 -21.58 -22.10 -16.30
C ASP A 164 -20.17 -21.52 -16.20
N ILE A 165 -20.03 -20.33 -15.60
CA ILE A 165 -18.74 -19.79 -15.16
C ILE A 165 -18.51 -20.36 -13.75
N PRO A 166 -17.69 -21.42 -13.58
CA PRO A 166 -17.43 -21.96 -12.25
C PRO A 166 -16.91 -20.84 -11.36
N SER A 167 -17.36 -20.81 -10.10
CA SER A 167 -17.01 -19.75 -9.13
C SER A 167 -15.50 -19.58 -8.91
N ALA A 168 -14.70 -20.56 -9.35
CA ALA A 168 -13.28 -20.43 -9.58
C ALA A 168 -12.92 -21.05 -10.94
N VAL A 169 -12.89 -20.25 -12.00
CA VAL A 169 -12.21 -20.61 -13.25
C VAL A 169 -10.71 -20.60 -12.95
N GLU A 170 -10.04 -21.74 -13.09
CA GLU A 170 -8.59 -21.79 -13.05
C GLU A 170 -8.06 -20.95 -14.22
N LEU A 171 -7.42 -19.82 -13.92
CA LEU A 171 -6.75 -19.02 -14.93
C LEU A 171 -5.61 -19.86 -15.52
N SER A 172 -5.43 -19.76 -16.84
CA SER A 172 -4.33 -20.47 -17.48
C SER A 172 -3.00 -20.01 -16.87
N PRO A 173 -2.02 -20.90 -16.68
CA PRO A 173 -0.70 -20.51 -16.17
C PRO A 173 -0.05 -19.40 -16.99
N ALA A 174 -0.31 -19.36 -18.30
CA ALA A 174 0.16 -18.30 -19.20
C ALA A 174 -0.43 -16.92 -18.85
N LEU A 175 -1.71 -16.85 -18.47
CA LEU A 175 -2.34 -15.61 -18.04
C LEU A 175 -1.81 -15.17 -16.67
N CYS A 176 -1.63 -16.10 -15.73
CA CYS A 176 -1.01 -15.79 -14.42
C CYS A 176 0.38 -15.17 -14.60
N LEU A 177 1.22 -15.76 -15.47
CA LEU A 177 2.55 -15.20 -15.78
C LEU A 177 2.45 -13.82 -16.42
N ALA A 178 1.53 -13.61 -17.36
CA ALA A 178 1.34 -12.30 -17.97
C ALA A 178 0.86 -11.23 -16.96
N LEU A 179 0.04 -11.63 -15.97
CA LEU A 179 -0.40 -10.76 -14.88
C LEU A 179 0.74 -10.46 -13.89
N GLU A 180 1.60 -11.43 -13.60
CA GLU A 180 2.82 -11.23 -12.81
C GLU A 180 3.79 -10.27 -13.52
N ASP A 181 4.03 -10.44 -14.82
CA ASP A 181 4.86 -9.53 -15.62
C ASP A 181 4.27 -8.10 -15.63
N ALA A 182 2.95 -7.98 -15.75
CA ALA A 182 2.27 -6.69 -15.68
C ALA A 182 2.37 -6.06 -14.28
N SER A 183 2.23 -6.86 -13.23
CA SER A 183 2.43 -6.45 -11.83
C SER A 183 3.83 -5.89 -11.63
N ASP A 184 4.87 -6.60 -12.08
CA ASP A 184 6.27 -6.19 -11.97
C ASP A 184 6.56 -4.90 -12.74
N ALA A 185 5.96 -4.73 -13.93
CA ALA A 185 6.06 -3.50 -14.71
C ALA A 185 5.44 -2.30 -13.98
N VAL A 186 4.28 -2.48 -13.34
CA VAL A 186 3.63 -1.44 -12.52
C VAL A 186 4.47 -1.12 -11.28
N ALA A 187 4.97 -2.14 -10.58
CA ALA A 187 5.84 -1.97 -9.42
C ALA A 187 7.11 -1.17 -9.77
N THR A 188 7.73 -1.49 -10.91
CA THR A 188 8.92 -0.76 -11.40
C THR A 188 8.60 0.70 -11.69
N LYS A 189 7.49 0.98 -12.38
CA LYS A 189 7.05 2.36 -12.64
C LYS A 189 6.83 3.14 -11.34
N GLN A 190 6.14 2.54 -10.37
CA GLN A 190 5.91 3.18 -9.07
C GLN A 190 7.22 3.50 -8.34
N LEU A 191 8.14 2.53 -8.26
CA LEU A 191 9.44 2.72 -7.61
C LEU A 191 10.27 3.83 -8.28
N THR A 192 10.25 3.90 -9.62
CA THR A 192 10.94 4.98 -10.36
C THR A 192 10.31 6.34 -10.14
N HIS A 193 8.98 6.41 -10.10
CA HIS A 193 8.25 7.64 -9.84
C HIS A 193 8.56 8.17 -8.44
N GLU A 194 8.44 7.33 -7.41
CA GLU A 194 8.78 7.68 -6.04
C GLU A 194 10.23 8.13 -5.89
N ARG A 195 11.18 7.41 -6.51
CA ARG A 195 12.59 7.81 -6.52
C ARG A 195 12.78 9.20 -7.10
N THR A 196 12.06 9.53 -8.17
CA THR A 196 12.14 10.85 -8.81
C THR A 196 11.61 11.94 -7.88
N LEU A 197 10.47 11.70 -7.22
CA LEU A 197 9.92 12.64 -6.23
C LEU A 197 10.88 12.87 -5.06
N GLU A 198 11.42 11.80 -4.50
CA GLU A 198 12.38 11.84 -3.39
C GLU A 198 13.67 12.58 -3.78
N SER A 199 14.23 12.26 -4.96
CA SER A 199 15.41 12.92 -5.50
C SER A 199 15.17 14.40 -5.81
N ASN A 200 13.96 14.79 -6.24
CA ASN A 200 13.61 16.19 -6.46
C ASN A 200 13.52 16.97 -5.14
N LYS A 201 13.03 16.34 -4.07
CA LYS A 201 12.87 16.96 -2.76
C LYS A 201 14.20 17.10 -2.00
N TRP A 202 14.98 16.03 -1.95
CA TRP A 202 16.19 15.91 -1.13
C TRP A 202 17.50 15.98 -1.92
N GLY A 203 17.42 16.00 -3.25
CA GLY A 203 18.60 15.91 -4.11
C GLY A 203 19.06 14.47 -4.35
N PRO A 204 19.85 14.23 -5.41
CA PRO A 204 20.25 12.89 -5.85
C PRO A 204 21.18 12.16 -4.87
N ALA A 205 21.92 12.91 -4.03
CA ALA A 205 22.87 12.35 -3.07
C ALA A 205 22.25 12.02 -1.69
N HIS A 206 21.17 12.73 -1.29
CA HIS A 206 20.66 12.68 0.08
C HIS A 206 19.26 12.06 0.23
N TRP A 207 18.55 11.78 -0.88
CA TRP A 207 17.21 11.18 -0.84
C TRP A 207 17.16 9.80 -0.17
N LEU A 208 18.24 9.02 -0.29
CA LEU A 208 18.41 7.72 0.35
C LEU A 208 19.65 7.71 1.23
N ILE A 209 19.46 7.56 2.53
CA ILE A 209 20.54 7.48 3.50
C ILE A 209 21.02 6.04 3.57
N THR A 210 22.30 5.84 3.32
CA THR A 210 22.96 4.54 3.22
C THR A 210 24.27 4.57 4.02
N PRO A 211 24.86 3.41 4.33
CA PRO A 211 26.17 3.39 4.98
C PRO A 211 27.29 4.09 4.19
N GLN A 212 27.13 4.26 2.87
CA GLN A 212 28.13 4.86 1.99
C GLN A 212 28.13 6.39 2.03
N ASN A 213 26.95 7.03 2.09
CA ASN A 213 26.83 8.49 2.07
C ASN A 213 26.65 9.12 3.47
N ILE A 214 26.45 8.31 4.51
CA ILE A 214 26.18 8.83 5.85
C ILE A 214 27.30 9.73 6.40
N GLU A 215 28.56 9.44 6.08
CA GLU A 215 29.70 10.23 6.60
C GLU A 215 29.74 11.62 5.98
N GLU A 216 29.31 11.73 4.72
CA GLU A 216 29.20 13.00 4.01
C GLU A 216 28.03 13.80 4.56
N ILE A 217 26.86 13.16 4.73
CA ILE A 217 25.66 13.78 5.32
C ILE A 217 25.92 14.27 6.75
N GLU A 218 26.65 13.51 7.57
CA GLU A 218 26.97 13.92 8.94
C GLU A 218 27.99 15.06 8.99
N ARG A 219 28.86 15.18 7.98
CA ARG A 219 29.87 16.24 7.89
C ARG A 219 29.26 17.55 7.43
N ASP A 220 28.40 17.52 6.42
CA ASP A 220 27.75 18.68 5.83
C ASP A 220 26.25 18.40 5.64
N PRO A 221 25.45 18.44 6.72
CA PRO A 221 24.03 18.15 6.64
C PRO A 221 23.30 19.29 5.91
N ASP A 222 22.46 18.93 4.94
CA ASP A 222 21.55 19.89 4.30
C ASP A 222 20.67 20.54 5.39
N PRO A 223 20.58 21.89 5.48
CA PRO A 223 19.77 22.56 6.49
C PRO A 223 18.29 22.17 6.47
N LYS A 224 17.78 21.60 5.36
CA LYS A 224 16.43 21.04 5.27
C LYS A 224 16.25 19.76 6.10
N MET A 225 17.33 19.04 6.43
CA MET A 225 17.30 17.78 7.18
C MET A 225 17.20 18.03 8.69
N LEU A 226 16.08 18.62 9.13
CA LEU A 226 15.81 18.95 10.53
C LEU A 226 15.86 17.73 11.48
N PHE A 227 15.70 16.53 10.93
CA PHE A 227 15.77 15.27 11.67
C PHE A 227 17.20 14.85 12.04
N HIS A 228 18.23 15.36 11.35
CA HIS A 228 19.64 15.03 11.56
C HIS A 228 20.14 15.25 13.01
N PRO A 229 19.89 16.41 13.66
CA PRO A 229 20.32 16.61 15.05
C PRO A 229 19.59 15.73 16.07
N LEU A 230 18.38 15.26 15.75
CA LEU A 230 17.58 14.44 16.66
C LEU A 230 17.93 12.95 16.57
N PHE A 231 18.17 12.45 15.35
CA PHE A 231 18.38 11.03 15.10
C PHE A 231 19.83 10.71 14.76
N ARG A 232 20.43 9.80 15.53
CA ARG A 232 21.74 9.22 15.17
C ARG A 232 21.56 8.28 13.98
N LEU A 233 21.79 8.79 12.76
CA LEU A 233 21.57 8.06 11.51
C LEU A 233 22.29 6.71 11.47
N ARG A 234 23.51 6.62 12.01
CA ARG A 234 24.27 5.35 12.06
C ARG A 234 23.57 4.28 12.88
N THR A 235 22.93 4.68 13.98
CA THR A 235 22.17 3.74 14.83
C THR A 235 20.91 3.27 14.11
N TRP A 236 20.22 4.17 13.40
CA TRP A 236 19.04 3.82 12.61
C TRP A 236 19.36 2.84 11.49
N LEU A 237 20.46 3.06 10.75
CA LEU A 237 20.92 2.11 9.74
C LEU A 237 21.28 0.75 10.35
N LYS A 238 21.96 0.73 11.50
CA LYS A 238 22.28 -0.51 12.22
C LYS A 238 21.02 -1.24 12.68
N LEU A 239 20.00 -0.52 13.15
CA LEU A 239 18.72 -1.11 13.55
C LEU A 239 17.97 -1.70 12.34
N SER A 240 17.97 -0.98 11.22
CA SER A 240 17.41 -1.48 9.96
C SER A 240 18.12 -2.76 9.51
N GLU A 241 19.46 -2.74 9.47
CA GLU A 241 20.31 -3.86 9.05
C GLU A 241 20.25 -5.07 9.98
N ARG A 242 20.20 -4.88 11.31
CA ARG A 242 20.34 -6.00 12.27
C ARG A 242 19.03 -6.49 12.84
N VAL A 243 18.02 -5.62 12.93
CA VAL A 243 16.78 -5.87 13.67
C VAL A 243 15.57 -5.86 12.75
N PHE A 244 15.28 -4.77 12.03
CA PHE A 244 13.99 -4.66 11.34
C PHE A 244 13.93 -5.40 10.01
N MET A 245 15.01 -5.38 9.22
CA MET A 245 15.01 -6.00 7.88
C MET A 245 15.72 -7.36 7.84
N ASN A 246 16.08 -7.93 9.00
CA ASN A 246 16.93 -9.11 9.12
C ASN A 246 16.17 -10.31 9.69
N SER A 247 14.97 -10.58 9.17
CA SER A 247 14.16 -11.70 9.64
C SER A 247 14.76 -13.06 9.26
N ARG A 248 14.44 -14.11 10.01
CA ARG A 248 14.69 -15.50 9.61
C ARG A 248 13.88 -15.88 8.36
N VAL A 249 12.74 -15.24 8.12
CA VAL A 249 11.90 -15.50 6.95
C VAL A 249 12.52 -14.81 5.74
N GLU A 250 12.74 -15.57 4.67
CA GLU A 250 13.42 -15.12 3.45
C GLU A 250 12.79 -13.86 2.84
N ASP A 251 11.46 -13.84 2.74
CA ASP A 251 10.69 -12.71 2.17
C ASP A 251 10.87 -11.40 2.97
N TYR A 252 11.30 -11.48 4.24
CA TYR A 252 11.54 -10.33 5.12
C TYR A 252 13.02 -10.18 5.50
N ASN A 253 13.92 -10.81 4.76
CA ASN A 253 15.36 -10.72 4.96
C ASN A 253 15.99 -9.91 3.82
N TYR A 254 16.59 -8.76 4.16
CA TYR A 254 17.29 -7.89 3.22
C TYR A 254 18.37 -8.59 2.41
N ARG A 255 18.95 -9.67 2.95
CA ARG A 255 20.00 -10.45 2.26
C ARG A 255 19.46 -11.30 1.12
N THR A 256 18.17 -11.60 1.10
CA THR A 256 17.55 -12.44 0.09
C THR A 256 17.05 -11.63 -1.11
N PHE A 257 16.42 -10.47 -0.87
CA PHE A 257 15.80 -9.68 -1.94
C PHE A 257 16.69 -8.56 -2.50
N LEU A 258 17.78 -8.18 -1.83
CA LEU A 258 18.71 -7.21 -2.41
C LEU A 258 19.56 -7.88 -3.50
N PRO A 259 19.57 -7.32 -4.73
CA PRO A 259 20.14 -7.98 -5.91
C PRO A 259 21.67 -8.10 -5.90
N GLU A 260 22.36 -7.27 -5.12
CA GLU A 260 23.82 -7.20 -5.08
C GLU A 260 24.37 -7.67 -3.72
N LYS A 261 25.33 -8.60 -3.76
CA LYS A 261 26.04 -9.07 -2.57
C LYS A 261 26.78 -7.90 -1.92
N GLY A 262 26.34 -7.53 -0.72
CA GLY A 262 26.96 -6.47 0.08
C GLY A 262 26.16 -5.16 0.16
N GLN A 263 25.07 -5.03 -0.59
CA GLN A 263 24.13 -3.93 -0.36
C GLN A 263 23.49 -4.05 1.03
N LYS A 264 23.42 -2.91 1.70
CA LYS A 264 22.82 -2.78 3.04
C LYS A 264 21.54 -1.96 2.93
N PRO A 265 20.57 -2.19 3.83
CA PRO A 265 19.34 -1.43 3.79
C PRO A 265 19.61 0.06 4.05
N GLY A 266 19.03 0.90 3.20
CA GLY A 266 19.00 2.35 3.36
C GLY A 266 17.67 2.83 3.93
N ILE A 267 17.63 4.07 4.38
CA ILE A 267 16.42 4.74 4.88
C ILE A 267 16.19 5.98 4.03
N ARG A 268 14.98 6.16 3.50
CA ARG A 268 14.63 7.38 2.75
C ARG A 268 14.64 8.59 3.68
N ALA A 269 15.10 9.73 3.19
CA ALA A 269 15.12 10.98 3.96
C ALA A 269 13.71 11.41 4.39
N THR A 270 12.70 11.25 3.52
CA THR A 270 11.30 11.53 3.86
C THR A 270 10.81 10.68 5.04
N ALA A 271 11.20 9.40 5.13
CA ALA A 271 10.81 8.57 6.27
C ALA A 271 11.36 9.13 7.60
N LEU A 272 12.57 9.67 7.62
CA LEU A 272 13.13 10.32 8.81
C LEU A 272 12.49 11.67 9.12
N GLU A 273 12.10 12.43 8.08
CA GLU A 273 11.30 13.63 8.24
C GLU A 273 9.93 13.33 8.85
N ASP A 274 9.28 12.23 8.44
CA ASP A 274 8.03 11.76 9.02
C ASP A 274 8.21 11.38 10.50
N PHE A 275 9.26 10.62 10.84
CA PHE A 275 9.61 10.32 12.23
C PHE A 275 9.86 11.57 13.05
N TYR A 276 10.56 12.56 12.49
CA TYR A 276 10.81 13.83 13.17
C TYR A 276 9.49 14.58 13.42
N SER A 277 8.62 14.64 12.42
CA SER A 277 7.30 15.27 12.52
C SER A 277 6.43 14.58 13.58
N LEU A 278 6.48 13.25 13.66
CA LEU A 278 5.83 12.47 14.72
C LEU A 278 6.41 12.79 16.10
N VAL A 279 7.73 12.86 16.25
CA VAL A 279 8.35 13.21 17.54
C VAL A 279 7.97 14.64 17.97
N VAL A 280 8.02 15.61 17.06
CA VAL A 280 7.66 17.01 17.36
C VAL A 280 6.18 17.14 17.73
N SER A 281 5.29 16.49 16.98
CA SER A 281 3.84 16.55 17.27
C SER A 281 3.50 15.87 18.59
N LEU A 282 4.12 14.72 18.87
CA LEU A 282 3.93 13.97 20.12
C LEU A 282 4.46 14.76 21.33
N THR A 283 5.67 15.31 21.23
CA THR A 283 6.28 16.11 22.30
C THR A 283 5.49 17.38 22.56
N ARG A 284 5.03 18.08 21.51
CA ARG A 284 4.17 19.26 21.66
C ARG A 284 2.87 18.93 22.38
N ARG A 285 2.20 17.84 21.99
CA ARG A 285 0.97 17.37 22.63
C ARG A 285 1.22 17.05 24.10
N LEU A 286 2.28 16.30 24.40
CA LEU A 286 2.63 15.92 25.76
C LEU A 286 2.94 17.12 26.66
N VAL A 287 3.71 18.10 26.15
CA VAL A 287 4.05 19.33 26.88
C VAL A 287 2.78 20.15 27.14
N ALA A 288 1.95 20.36 26.13
CA ALA A 288 0.70 21.12 26.28
C ALA A 288 -0.25 20.46 27.29
N THR A 289 -0.45 19.14 27.20
CA THR A 289 -1.29 18.41 28.16
C THR A 289 -0.68 18.43 29.57
N SER A 290 0.65 18.37 29.71
CA SER A 290 1.31 18.46 31.02
C SER A 290 1.13 19.84 31.66
N ILE A 291 1.19 20.91 30.86
CA ILE A 291 0.91 22.27 31.32
C ILE A 291 -0.56 22.37 31.77
N PHE A 292 -1.49 21.89 30.96
CA PHE A 292 -2.93 21.90 31.30
C PHE A 292 -3.22 21.16 32.62
N MET A 293 -2.67 19.95 32.79
CA MET A 293 -2.83 19.17 34.04
C MET A 293 -2.24 19.91 35.25
N ALA A 294 -1.10 20.61 35.06
CA ALA A 294 -0.49 21.41 36.11
C ALA A 294 -1.33 22.64 36.46
N GLU A 295 -1.90 23.33 35.46
CA GLU A 295 -2.79 24.47 35.64
C GLU A 295 -4.06 24.07 36.38
N GLU A 296 -4.71 22.97 35.97
CA GLU A 296 -5.91 22.46 36.63
C GLU A 296 -5.65 22.14 38.12
N ARG A 297 -4.53 21.47 38.42
CA ARG A 297 -4.11 21.19 39.80
C ARG A 297 -3.87 22.48 40.59
N ILE A 298 -3.20 23.47 40.00
CA ILE A 298 -2.90 24.75 40.69
C ILE A 298 -4.21 25.49 41.00
N ASP A 299 -5.13 25.56 40.05
CA ASP A 299 -6.41 26.24 40.21
C ASP A 299 -7.30 25.57 41.26
N GLN A 300 -7.35 24.23 41.27
CA GLN A 300 -8.07 23.47 42.30
C GLN A 300 -7.52 23.75 43.70
N LYS A 301 -6.19 23.72 43.87
CA LYS A 301 -5.58 23.94 45.19
C LYS A 301 -5.63 25.40 45.66
N ARG A 302 -5.61 26.36 44.74
CA ARG A 302 -5.86 27.78 45.03
C ARG A 302 -7.27 28.02 45.57
N LYS A 303 -8.26 27.35 44.99
CA LYS A 303 -9.66 27.41 45.45
C LYS A 303 -9.87 26.75 46.82
N SER A 304 -9.09 25.71 47.14
CA SER A 304 -9.35 24.87 48.31
C SER A 304 -8.62 25.29 49.59
N ALA A 305 -7.38 25.79 49.56
CA ALA A 305 -6.65 26.12 50.80
C ALA A 305 -5.27 26.81 50.61
N TYR A 306 -4.68 26.85 49.41
CA TYR A 306 -3.28 27.26 49.24
C TYR A 306 -3.11 28.31 48.14
N PRO A 307 -3.29 29.61 48.45
CA PRO A 307 -3.22 30.68 47.46
C PRO A 307 -1.81 30.87 46.85
N GLU A 308 -0.74 30.57 47.61
CA GLU A 308 0.65 30.77 47.18
C GLU A 308 1.31 29.57 46.48
N ILE A 309 0.54 28.69 45.85
CA ILE A 309 1.13 27.55 45.13
C ILE A 309 2.00 28.00 43.96
N SER A 310 3.22 27.47 43.90
CA SER A 310 4.17 27.73 42.81
C SER A 310 3.66 27.21 41.47
N ARG A 311 3.80 28.01 40.43
CA ARG A 311 3.54 27.64 39.03
C ARG A 311 4.65 26.74 38.49
N ARG A 312 4.56 25.45 38.81
CA ARG A 312 5.50 24.41 38.35
C ARG A 312 4.73 23.16 37.95
N VAL A 313 5.17 22.53 36.86
CA VAL A 313 4.71 21.20 36.43
C VAL A 313 5.35 20.14 37.31
N TRP A 314 4.52 19.28 37.93
CA TRP A 314 4.98 18.18 38.78
C TRP A 314 5.07 16.88 37.99
N LYS A 315 5.81 15.89 38.54
CA LYS A 315 5.87 14.53 37.96
C LYS A 315 4.48 13.88 37.86
N GLY A 316 3.57 14.21 38.78
CA GLY A 316 2.18 13.76 38.75
C GLY A 316 1.41 14.30 37.53
N ASP A 317 1.58 15.59 37.24
CA ASP A 317 0.93 16.27 36.11
C ASP A 317 1.37 15.63 34.77
N VAL A 318 2.67 15.29 34.64
CA VAL A 318 3.20 14.58 33.46
C VAL A 318 2.67 13.15 33.34
N LYS A 319 2.52 12.43 34.46
CA LYS A 319 1.93 11.08 34.45
C LYS A 319 0.46 11.11 34.04
N ALA A 320 -0.32 12.08 34.55
CA ALA A 320 -1.70 12.29 34.14
C ALA A 320 -1.80 12.64 32.65
N ALA A 321 -0.89 13.50 32.16
CA ALA A 321 -0.82 13.84 30.74
C ALA A 321 -0.49 12.63 29.84
N LEU A 322 0.43 11.76 30.26
CA LEU A 322 0.73 10.53 29.53
C LEU A 322 -0.50 9.62 29.39
N LEU A 323 -1.26 9.45 30.48
CA LEU A 323 -2.52 8.70 30.46
C LEU A 323 -3.56 9.36 29.55
N ALA A 324 -3.70 10.68 29.60
CA ALA A 324 -4.63 11.42 28.76
C ALA A 324 -4.29 11.35 27.25
N VAL A 325 -3.00 11.27 26.91
CA VAL A 325 -2.51 11.11 25.53
C VAL A 325 -2.48 9.63 25.10
N ASN A 326 -2.95 8.71 25.94
CA ASN A 326 -2.94 7.26 25.72
C ASN A 326 -1.54 6.73 25.35
N MET A 327 -0.49 7.33 25.93
CA MET A 327 0.87 6.83 25.77
C MET A 327 1.18 5.76 26.81
N PRO A 328 1.85 4.65 26.42
CA PRO A 328 2.36 3.67 27.36
C PRO A 328 3.17 4.36 28.45
N SER A 329 3.09 3.85 29.67
CA SER A 329 3.83 4.43 30.77
C SER A 329 5.32 4.42 30.43
N PRO A 330 6.08 5.50 30.67
CA PRO A 330 7.53 5.50 30.48
C PRO A 330 8.24 4.50 31.41
N ALA A 331 7.47 3.80 32.27
CA ALA A 331 7.87 2.66 33.06
C ALA A 331 8.83 1.78 32.27
N ARG A 332 10.04 1.68 32.82
CA ARG A 332 11.17 0.97 32.25
C ARG A 332 10.80 -0.44 31.79
N ARG A 333 9.95 -1.13 32.55
CA ARG A 333 9.47 -2.49 32.30
C ARG A 333 8.72 -2.66 30.97
N GLU A 334 7.86 -1.73 30.59
CA GLU A 334 7.08 -1.85 29.33
C GLU A 334 7.96 -1.72 28.10
N ARG A 335 8.92 -0.79 28.14
CA ARG A 335 9.93 -0.60 27.09
C ARG A 335 10.89 -1.78 27.01
N GLU A 336 11.35 -2.29 28.15
CA GLU A 336 12.21 -3.48 28.22
C GLU A 336 11.48 -4.69 27.66
N LYS A 337 10.19 -4.87 27.98
CA LYS A 337 9.36 -5.91 27.39
C LYS A 337 9.25 -5.76 25.87
N PHE A 338 8.95 -4.55 25.36
CA PHE A 338 8.84 -4.30 23.93
C PHE A 338 10.11 -4.67 23.16
N TRP A 339 11.28 -4.30 23.67
CA TRP A 339 12.56 -4.59 23.02
C TRP A 339 13.08 -6.00 23.28
N GLY A 340 12.83 -6.58 24.45
CA GLY A 340 13.24 -7.95 24.74
C GLY A 340 12.44 -9.01 23.97
N GLU A 341 11.17 -8.74 23.68
CA GLU A 341 10.35 -9.58 22.78
C GLU A 341 10.63 -9.31 21.28
N ALA A 342 11.52 -8.37 20.94
CA ALA A 342 11.77 -7.99 19.55
C ALA A 342 12.30 -9.16 18.71
N ALA A 343 13.14 -10.02 19.29
CA ALA A 343 13.65 -11.21 18.61
C ALA A 343 12.54 -12.15 18.17
N ARG A 344 11.57 -12.44 19.05
CA ARG A 344 10.40 -13.26 18.70
C ARG A 344 9.48 -12.53 17.71
N ARG A 345 9.16 -11.26 17.98
CA ARG A 345 8.24 -10.44 17.17
C ARG A 345 8.73 -10.29 15.72
N LEU A 346 10.02 -10.07 15.53
CA LEU A 346 10.65 -9.87 14.22
C LEU A 346 11.25 -11.17 13.64
N ARG A 347 11.12 -12.29 14.38
CA ARG A 347 11.63 -13.62 14.02
C ARG A 347 13.13 -13.60 13.72
N LEU A 348 13.91 -12.98 14.60
CA LEU A 348 15.37 -12.86 14.46
C LEU A 348 16.07 -14.14 14.90
N ASN A 349 17.17 -14.46 14.23
CA ASN A 349 18.15 -15.42 14.72
C ASN A 349 19.11 -14.67 15.66
N VAL A 350 19.00 -14.93 16.96
CA VAL A 350 19.89 -14.37 17.97
C VAL A 350 21.00 -15.38 18.24
N VAL A 351 22.22 -14.88 18.31
CA VAL A 351 23.42 -15.67 18.57
C VAL A 351 24.06 -15.11 19.83
N ASP A 352 24.53 -16.00 20.70
CA ASP A 352 25.31 -15.60 21.85
C ASP A 352 26.75 -15.28 21.39
N ASP A 353 27.10 -13.98 21.44
CA ASP A 353 28.45 -13.52 21.12
C ASP A 353 29.43 -13.71 22.31
N SER A 354 28.98 -14.21 23.46
CA SER A 354 29.83 -14.48 24.64
C SER A 354 30.47 -15.88 24.64
N ALA A 355 29.95 -16.82 23.85
CA ALA A 355 30.54 -18.14 23.68
C ALA A 355 31.79 -18.05 22.79
N GLN A 356 32.96 -18.31 23.38
CA GLN A 356 34.27 -18.12 22.74
C GLN A 356 34.55 -19.06 21.56
N ASP A 357 33.91 -20.24 21.53
CA ASP A 357 34.30 -21.31 20.61
C ASP A 357 33.22 -21.68 19.58
N GLU A 358 31.93 -21.40 19.83
CA GLU A 358 30.87 -21.61 18.84
C GLU A 358 29.73 -20.62 19.02
N LYS A 359 29.34 -19.96 17.92
CA LYS A 359 28.19 -19.06 17.84
C LYS A 359 26.89 -19.86 17.90
N VAL A 360 26.48 -20.25 19.10
CA VAL A 360 25.26 -21.02 19.34
C VAL A 360 24.03 -20.12 19.18
N ARG A 361 23.05 -20.60 18.40
CA ARG A 361 21.76 -19.92 18.25
C ARG A 361 20.97 -20.03 19.55
N MET A 362 20.55 -18.88 20.07
CA MET A 362 19.76 -18.82 21.29
C MET A 362 18.26 -18.97 20.97
N GLY A 363 17.57 -19.82 21.73
CA GLY A 363 16.11 -19.92 21.64
C GLY A 363 15.44 -18.63 22.13
N TRP A 364 14.29 -18.24 21.58
CA TRP A 364 13.64 -16.97 21.94
C TRP A 364 13.28 -16.88 23.43
N ASP A 365 12.92 -17.99 24.06
CA ASP A 365 12.61 -18.02 25.50
C ASP A 365 13.84 -17.68 26.33
N GLN A 366 15.00 -18.24 25.96
CA GLN A 366 16.29 -17.96 26.58
C GLN A 366 16.73 -16.51 26.33
N VAL A 367 16.50 -15.96 25.13
CA VAL A 367 16.77 -14.54 24.83
C VAL A 367 15.95 -13.63 25.74
N GLU A 368 14.66 -13.91 25.91
CA GLU A 368 13.77 -13.11 26.74
C GLU A 368 14.09 -13.21 28.24
N GLU A 369 14.63 -14.35 28.69
CA GLU A 369 15.14 -14.55 30.04
C GLU A 369 16.43 -13.74 30.28
N VAL A 370 17.40 -13.84 29.37
CA VAL A 370 18.66 -13.07 29.45
C VAL A 370 18.41 -11.56 29.42
N LEU A 371 17.41 -11.10 28.66
CA LEU A 371 17.01 -9.69 28.60
C LEU A 371 16.10 -9.27 29.77
N GLY A 372 15.80 -10.16 30.72
CA GLY A 372 15.04 -9.85 31.93
C GLY A 372 13.56 -9.56 31.72
N VAL A 373 13.00 -9.95 30.56
CA VAL A 373 11.57 -9.78 30.27
C VAL A 373 10.74 -10.89 30.90
N ARG A 374 11.27 -12.12 30.87
CA ARG A 374 10.74 -13.24 31.64
C ARG A 374 11.56 -13.36 32.93
N THR A 375 10.88 -13.25 34.05
CA THR A 375 11.41 -13.73 35.33
C THR A 375 11.15 -15.22 35.36
N THR A 376 12.18 -16.02 35.60
CA THR A 376 12.01 -17.44 35.92
C THR A 376 11.02 -17.54 37.07
N GLY A 377 9.92 -18.26 36.84
CA GLY A 377 8.95 -18.54 37.89
C GLY A 377 9.66 -19.29 39.01
N GLY A 378 9.64 -18.68 40.20
CA GLY A 378 9.77 -19.39 41.47
C GLY A 378 8.42 -19.92 41.91
#